data_AF-A0A6I1NS17-F1
#
_entry.id   AF-A0A6I1NS17-F1
#
_cell.length_a   1.000
_cell.length_b   1.000
_cell.length_c   1.000
_cell.angle_alpha   90.00
_cell.angle_beta   90.00
_cell.angle_gamma   90.00
#
_symmetry.space_group_name_H-M   'P 1'
#
loop_
_entity.id
_entity.type
_entity.pdbx_description
1 polymer ?
#
loop_
_entity_poly.entity_id
_entity_poly.type
_entity_poly.pdbx_seq_one_letter_code
_entity_poly.pdbx_strand_id
1 'polypeptide(L)' 'IPIQQAVLADSYNETAYRLSLLSLIGDPESHGDASIVAALAKLPFTLHGGEAVIEPEHPEVATLSDARLLPHTPN' A
#
# COMPACT_ATOMS: atom_id res chain seq x y z
N ILE A 1 5.31 -3.12 8.54
CA ILE A 1 5.97 -3.81 7.39
C ILE A 1 6.30 -2.77 6.33
N PRO A 2 7.52 -2.69 5.78
CA PRO A 2 7.85 -1.80 4.66
C PRO A 2 6.93 -2.03 3.47
N ILE A 3 6.40 -0.98 2.83
CA ILE A 3 5.47 -1.16 1.70
C ILE A 3 6.12 -1.91 0.54
N GLN A 4 7.44 -1.79 0.35
CA GLN A 4 8.17 -2.54 -0.67
C GLN A 4 7.94 -4.04 -0.57
N GLN A 5 7.85 -4.60 0.63
CA GLN A 5 7.62 -6.04 0.81
C GLN A 5 6.17 -6.44 0.50
N ALA A 6 5.24 -5.49 0.51
CA ALA A 6 3.83 -5.72 0.22
C ALA A 6 3.50 -5.49 -1.27
N VAL A 7 4.14 -4.51 -1.92
CA VAL A 7 3.81 -4.11 -3.29
C VAL A 7 4.74 -4.66 -4.34
N LEU A 8 6.02 -4.95 -4.04
CA LEU A 8 6.93 -5.46 -5.06
C LEU A 8 6.44 -6.81 -5.58
N ALA A 9 6.34 -6.90 -6.89
CA ALA A 9 5.98 -8.07 -7.67
C ALA A 9 6.92 -8.17 -8.87
N ASP A 10 6.91 -9.30 -9.59
CA ASP A 10 7.87 -9.56 -10.67
C ASP A 10 7.79 -8.59 -11.86
N SER A 11 6.71 -7.81 -11.96
CA SER A 11 6.49 -6.81 -13.01
C SER A 11 6.09 -5.46 -12.44
N TYR A 12 6.38 -4.40 -13.20
CA TYR A 12 5.92 -3.04 -12.92
C TYR A 12 4.40 -2.97 -12.82
N ASN A 13 3.68 -3.61 -13.75
CA ASN A 13 2.22 -3.55 -13.81
C ASN A 13 1.58 -4.10 -12.53
N GLU A 14 2.10 -5.22 -12.03
CA GLU A 14 1.61 -5.81 -10.79
C GLU A 14 2.01 -4.99 -9.56
N THR A 15 3.24 -4.46 -9.55
CA THR A 15 3.69 -3.58 -8.47
C THR A 15 2.84 -2.30 -8.39
N ALA A 16 2.56 -1.68 -9.54
CA ALA A 16 1.71 -0.50 -9.64
C ALA A 16 0.28 -0.82 -9.18
N TYR A 17 -0.28 -1.96 -9.60
CA TYR A 17 -1.61 -2.40 -9.17
C TYR A 17 -1.69 -2.59 -7.65
N ARG A 18 -0.73 -3.28 -7.03
CA ARG A 18 -0.68 -3.48 -5.57
C ARG A 18 -0.52 -2.16 -4.83
N LEU A 19 0.27 -1.23 -5.36
CA LEU A 19 0.42 0.10 -4.78
C LEU A 19 -0.88 0.92 -4.86
N SER A 20 -1.59 0.85 -5.99
CA SER A 20 -2.92 1.46 -6.13
C SER A 20 -3.94 0.85 -5.16
N LEU A 21 -3.86 -0.44 -4.86
CA LEU A 21 -4.71 -1.06 -3.83
C LEU A 21 -4.32 -0.60 -2.41
N LEU A 22 -3.03 -0.44 -2.13
CA LEU A 22 -2.58 0.08 -0.83
C LEU A 22 -3.05 1.51 -0.58
N SER A 23 -3.12 2.37 -1.60
CA SER A 23 -3.62 3.74 -1.42
C SER A 23 -5.09 3.81 -1.01
N LEU A 24 -5.84 2.71 -1.14
CA LEU A 24 -7.24 2.62 -0.71
C LEU A 24 -7.38 2.22 0.76
N ILE A 25 -6.28 1.84 1.43
CA ILE A 25 -6.30 1.50 2.86
C ILE A 25 -6.49 2.78 3.68
N GLY A 26 -7.51 2.79 4.53
CA GLY A 26 -7.81 3.91 5.42
C GLY A 26 -8.51 5.09 4.73
N ASP A 27 -8.93 4.96 3.47
CA ASP A 27 -9.75 5.95 2.79
C ASP A 27 -11.22 5.88 3.28
N PRO A 28 -11.73 6.89 4.01
CA PRO A 28 -13.10 6.90 4.52
C PRO A 28 -14.17 7.05 3.43
N GLU A 29 -13.82 7.52 2.22
CA GLU A 29 -14.78 7.61 1.11
C GLU A 29 -15.05 6.25 0.45
N SER A 30 -14.19 5.27 0.66
CA SER A 30 -14.31 3.90 0.14
C SER A 30 -15.36 3.03 0.87
N HIS A 31 -16.22 3.62 1.70
CA HIS A 31 -17.26 2.95 2.49
C HIS A 31 -18.49 2.51 1.68
N GLY A 32 -18.52 2.79 0.37
CA GLY A 32 -19.54 2.36 -0.55
C GLY A 32 -19.31 0.94 -1.07
N ASP A 33 -20.25 0.05 -0.75
CA ASP A 33 -20.49 -1.27 -1.32
C ASP A 33 -19.47 -2.40 -1.08
N ALA A 34 -19.98 -3.63 -1.22
CA ALA A 34 -19.32 -4.92 -0.97
C ALA A 34 -18.17 -5.24 -1.96
N SER A 35 -17.30 -4.27 -2.20
CA SER A 35 -16.11 -4.36 -3.03
C SER A 35 -14.90 -4.79 -2.20
N ILE A 36 -13.93 -5.44 -2.85
CA ILE A 36 -12.60 -5.74 -2.28
C ILE A 36 -11.95 -4.47 -1.72
N VAL A 37 -12.26 -3.30 -2.31
CA VAL A 37 -11.81 -1.99 -1.84
C VAL A 37 -12.34 -1.67 -0.43
N ALA A 38 -13.63 -1.91 -0.16
CA ALA A 38 -14.22 -1.70 1.16
C ALA A 38 -13.68 -2.72 2.20
N ALA A 39 -13.28 -3.92 1.77
CA ALA A 39 -12.61 -4.89 2.63
C ALA A 39 -11.18 -4.43 3.00
N LEU A 40 -10.45 -3.84 2.04
CA LEU A 40 -9.14 -3.24 2.27
C LEU A 40 -9.20 -2.01 3.19
N ALA A 41 -10.20 -1.15 3.01
CA ALA A 41 -10.42 0.03 3.86
C ALA A 41 -10.72 -0.34 5.32
N LYS A 42 -11.31 -1.52 5.57
CA LYS A 42 -11.60 -2.06 6.92
C LYS A 42 -10.42 -2.75 7.59
N LEU A 43 -9.31 -2.96 6.88
CA LEU A 43 -8.15 -3.58 7.47
C LEU A 43 -7.58 -2.67 8.58
N PRO A 44 -7.13 -3.23 9.71
CA PRO A 44 -6.56 -2.47 10.81
C PRO A 44 -5.11 -2.09 10.47
N PHE A 45 -4.89 -1.45 9.32
CA PHE A 45 -3.59 -0.99 8.88
C PHE A 45 -3.68 0.47 8.46
N THR A 46 -2.62 1.22 8.72
CA THR A 46 -2.45 2.58 8.25
C THR A 46 -1.08 2.71 7.58
N LEU A 47 -1.01 3.55 6.56
CA LEU A 47 0.25 3.93 5.92
C LEU A 47 0.91 5.02 6.75
N HIS A 48 2.15 4.79 7.15
CA HIS A 48 2.94 5.75 7.94
C HIS A 48 4.30 5.99 7.28
N GLY A 49 4.74 7.25 7.26
CA GLY A 49 5.95 7.69 6.57
C GLY A 49 5.69 8.07 5.10
N GLY A 50 6.70 7.91 4.26
CA GLY A 50 6.64 8.23 2.84
C GLY A 50 7.21 9.59 2.44
N GLU A 51 7.92 10.25 3.35
CA GLU A 51 8.66 11.48 3.06
C GLU A 51 9.95 11.21 2.27
N ALA A 52 10.46 9.98 2.31
CA ALA A 52 11.62 9.56 1.56
C ALA A 52 11.26 8.48 0.53
N VAL A 53 12.17 8.30 -0.42
CA VAL A 53 12.12 7.21 -1.39
C VAL A 53 13.31 6.29 -1.17
N ILE A 54 13.10 5.01 -1.45
CA ILE A 54 14.09 3.96 -1.47
C ILE A 54 14.23 3.43 -2.89
N GLU A 55 15.41 2.89 -3.20
CA GLU A 55 15.70 2.24 -4.48
C GLU A 55 15.64 0.72 -4.24
N PRO A 56 14.52 0.05 -4.57
CA PRO A 56 14.44 -1.39 -4.45
C PRO A 56 15.30 -2.07 -5.51
N GLU A 57 15.83 -3.26 -5.21
CA GLU A 57 16.52 -4.12 -6.19
C GLU A 57 15.49 -4.74 -7.14
N HIS A 58 14.93 -3.94 -8.06
CA HIS A 58 13.89 -4.37 -8.98
C HIS A 58 14.19 -3.90 -10.42
N PRO A 59 14.08 -4.76 -11.45
CA PRO A 59 14.45 -4.42 -12.82
C PRO A 59 13.59 -3.32 -13.44
N GLU A 60 12.32 -3.22 -13.05
CA GLU A 60 11.36 -2.25 -13.62
C GLU A 60 10.93 -1.14 -12.66
N VAL A 61 11.42 -1.14 -11.41
CA VAL A 61 10.99 -0.18 -10.37
C VAL A 61 12.24 0.49 -9.82
N ALA A 62 12.51 1.71 -10.28
CA ALA A 62 13.70 2.46 -9.88
C ALA A 62 13.60 3.00 -8.45
N THR A 63 12.42 3.50 -8.06
CA THR A 63 12.19 4.09 -6.74
C THR A 63 10.82 3.70 -6.20
N LEU A 64 10.74 3.60 -4.87
CA LEU A 64 9.50 3.39 -4.13
C LEU A 64 9.50 4.25 -2.88
N SER A 65 8.33 4.59 -2.35
CA SER A 65 8.24 5.29 -1.06
C SER A 65 8.75 4.42 0.10
N ASP A 66 9.38 5.05 1.09
CA ASP A 66 9.89 4.41 2.32
C ASP A 66 8.79 4.09 3.35
N ALA A 67 7.52 4.31 2.96
CA ALA A 67 6.36 4.12 3.80
C ALA A 67 6.28 2.72 4.39
N ARG A 68 5.58 2.62 5.52
CA ARG A 68 5.39 1.38 6.25
C ARG A 68 3.91 1.21 6.59
N LEU A 69 3.42 -0.01 6.41
CA LEU A 69 2.14 -0.44 6.93
C LEU A 69 2.29 -0.71 8.43
N LEU A 70 1.61 0.09 9.25
CA LEU A 70 1.51 -0.10 10.69
C LEU A 70 0.12 -0.60 11.04
N PRO A 71 -0.03 -1.53 12.00
CA PRO A 71 -1.34 -1.89 12.50
C PRO A 71 -1.98 -0.66 13.15
N HIS A 72 -3.16 -0.29 12.67
CA HIS A 72 -4.01 0.69 13.31
C HIS A 72 -4.92 -0.07 14.27
N THR A 73 -4.58 -0.09 15.56
CA THR A 73 -5.51 -0.51 16.60
C THR A 73 -6.54 0.60 16.80
N PRO A 74 -7.82 0.40 16.43
CA PRO A 74 -8.86 1.30 16.87
C PRO A 74 -8.95 1.21 18.40
N ASN A 75 -8.80 2.36 19.07
CA ASN A 75 -9.07 2.50 20.51
C ASN A 75 -10.58 2.45 20.77
#